data_AF-A0A2S3RAQ6-F1
#
_entry.id   AF-A0A2S3RAQ6-F1
#
_cell.length_a   1.000
_cell.length_b   1.000
_cell.length_c   1.000
_cell.angle_alpha   90.00
_cell.angle_beta   90.00
_cell.angle_gamma   90.00
#
_symmetry.space_group_name_H-M   'P 1'
#
loop_
_entity.id
_entity.type
_entity.pdbx_description
1 polymer ?
#
loop_
_entity_poly.entity_id
_entity_poly.type
_entity_poly.pdbx_seq_one_letter_code
_entity_poly.pdbx_strand_id
1 'polypeptide(L)'
;MTGPDTNQDGIRDDIEAFIDVLEVTEPVRKALKKDARSTQENLHYDFSDNTEENEHKALEIAKEDFKVIACYEFVGVQVRDITQTSRTITALTYNTKERTLAFLAYNRLLNGSGGTLLNPEAKYCE
;
A
#
# COMPACT_ATOMS: atom_id res chain seq x y z
N MET A 1 -5.02 10.17 11.72
CA MET A 1 -4.48 10.44 10.36
C MET A 1 -5.18 9.64 9.27
N THR A 2 -5.77 8.49 9.60
CA THR A 2 -6.32 7.51 8.65
C THR A 2 -7.50 8.01 7.82
N GLY A 3 -8.33 8.91 8.36
CA GLY A 3 -9.54 9.38 7.66
C GLY A 3 -10.73 8.42 7.85
N PRO A 4 -11.86 8.64 7.16
CA PRO A 4 -13.03 7.78 7.26
C PRO A 4 -12.78 6.41 6.62
N ASP A 5 -13.03 5.36 7.38
CA ASP A 5 -13.06 3.96 6.98
C ASP A 5 -14.26 3.34 7.70
N THR A 6 -15.41 3.35 7.05
CA THR A 6 -16.70 3.03 7.69
C THR A 6 -16.88 1.52 7.85
N ASN A 7 -16.36 0.73 6.91
CA ASN A 7 -16.47 -0.73 6.92
C ASN A 7 -15.31 -1.40 7.67
N GLN A 8 -14.34 -0.62 8.16
CA GLN A 8 -13.16 -1.07 8.93
C GLN A 8 -12.31 -2.08 8.16
N ASP A 9 -12.28 -1.95 6.84
CA ASP A 9 -11.47 -2.84 6.01
C ASP A 9 -10.01 -2.37 5.95
N GLY A 10 -9.69 -1.15 6.38
CA GLY A 10 -8.34 -0.58 6.31
C GLY A 10 -8.09 0.22 5.04
N ILE A 11 -9.14 0.52 4.26
CA ILE A 11 -9.09 1.41 3.10
C ILE A 11 -9.97 2.62 3.41
N ARG A 12 -9.41 3.83 3.27
CA ARG A 12 -10.21 5.04 3.38
C ARG A 12 -11.32 5.07 2.31
N ASP A 13 -12.53 5.44 2.73
CA ASP A 13 -13.77 5.32 1.93
C ASP A 13 -13.67 6.02 0.54
N ASP A 14 -12.94 7.15 0.44
CA ASP A 14 -12.74 7.88 -0.83
C ASP A 14 -11.80 7.14 -1.81
N ILE A 15 -10.79 6.44 -1.31
CA ILE A 15 -9.88 5.60 -2.10
C ILE A 15 -10.61 4.34 -2.54
N GLU A 16 -11.39 3.72 -1.66
CA GLU A 16 -12.23 2.58 -2.02
C GLU A 16 -13.22 2.97 -3.13
N ALA A 17 -13.92 4.09 -2.99
CA ALA A 17 -14.83 4.61 -4.01
C ALA A 17 -14.12 4.88 -5.34
N PHE A 18 -12.89 5.42 -5.32
CA PHE A 18 -12.07 5.59 -6.53
C PHE A 18 -11.76 4.24 -7.20
N ILE A 19 -11.39 3.22 -6.43
CA ILE A 19 -11.09 1.89 -6.97
C ILE A 19 -12.35 1.23 -7.54
N ASP A 20 -13.50 1.39 -6.87
CA ASP A 20 -14.75 0.74 -7.25
C ASP A 20 -15.34 1.27 -8.56
N VAL A 21 -15.04 2.51 -8.95
CA VAL A 21 -15.47 3.06 -10.25
C VAL A 21 -14.57 2.65 -11.44
N LEU A 22 -13.43 2.00 -11.20
CA LEU A 22 -12.55 1.54 -12.28
C LEU A 22 -13.17 0.37 -13.05
N GLU A 23 -13.14 0.44 -14.37
CA GLU A 23 -13.56 -0.62 -15.28
C GLU A 23 -12.48 -1.70 -15.40
N VAL A 24 -12.32 -2.50 -14.33
CA VAL A 24 -11.38 -3.61 -14.25
C VAL A 24 -12.08 -4.91 -13.86
N THR A 25 -11.42 -6.04 -14.06
CA THR A 25 -11.94 -7.34 -13.59
C THR A 25 -11.90 -7.42 -12.06
N GLU A 26 -12.76 -8.25 -11.47
CA GLU A 26 -12.80 -8.42 -10.01
C GLU A 26 -11.46 -8.86 -9.38
N PRO A 27 -10.68 -9.80 -9.97
CA PRO A 27 -9.35 -10.12 -9.45
C PRO A 27 -8.40 -8.91 -9.42
N VAL A 28 -8.46 -8.06 -10.45
CA VAL A 28 -7.66 -6.82 -10.50
C VAL A 28 -8.15 -5.83 -9.46
N ARG A 29 -9.46 -5.65 -9.31
CA ARG A 29 -10.04 -4.78 -8.27
C ARG A 29 -9.59 -5.19 -6.87
N LYS A 30 -9.57 -6.49 -6.57
CA LYS A 30 -9.06 -7.00 -5.29
C LYS A 30 -7.58 -6.70 -5.07
N ALA A 31 -6.75 -6.84 -6.11
CA ALA A 31 -5.34 -6.47 -6.05
C ALA A 31 -5.15 -4.97 -5.77
N LEU A 32 -5.95 -4.11 -6.41
CA LEU A 32 -5.95 -2.66 -6.16
C LEU A 32 -6.35 -2.33 -4.72
N LYS A 33 -7.38 -3.00 -4.18
CA LYS A 33 -7.78 -2.83 -2.77
C LYS A 33 -6.67 -3.29 -1.82
N LYS A 34 -5.95 -4.37 -2.15
CA LYS A 34 -4.79 -4.82 -1.37
C LYS A 34 -3.66 -3.79 -1.36
N ASP A 35 -3.33 -3.21 -2.51
CA ASP A 35 -2.35 -2.12 -2.64
C ASP A 35 -2.74 -0.90 -1.80
N ALA A 36 -4.01 -0.48 -1.88
CA ALA A 36 -4.53 0.62 -1.08
C ALA A 36 -4.42 0.37 0.43
N ARG A 37 -4.73 -0.85 0.88
CA ARG A 37 -4.61 -1.24 2.29
C ARG A 37 -3.14 -1.23 2.75
N SER A 38 -2.24 -1.84 1.97
CA SER A 38 -0.79 -1.84 2.23
C SER A 38 -0.23 -0.43 2.33
N THR A 39 -0.59 0.42 1.36
CA THR A 39 -0.14 1.82 1.30
C THR A 39 -0.61 2.65 2.51
N GLN A 40 -1.74 2.30 3.13
CA GLN A 40 -2.32 3.04 4.25
C GLN A 40 -1.87 2.54 5.62
N GLU A 41 -1.34 1.32 5.72
CA GLU A 41 -0.98 0.67 6.98
C GLU A 41 0.01 1.50 7.82
N ASN A 42 0.97 2.18 7.18
CA ASN A 42 1.94 3.00 7.91
C ASN A 42 1.30 4.17 8.69
N LEU A 43 0.12 4.66 8.30
CA LEU A 43 -0.57 5.77 8.95
C LEU A 43 -1.18 5.38 10.31
N HIS A 44 -1.15 4.10 10.67
CA HIS A 44 -1.61 3.57 11.95
C HIS A 44 -0.53 3.56 13.04
N TYR A 45 0.72 3.88 12.70
CA TYR A 45 1.85 3.86 13.62
C TYR A 45 2.59 5.20 13.63
N ASP A 46 3.32 5.46 14.72
CA ASP A 46 4.19 6.62 14.83
C ASP A 46 5.64 6.25 14.55
N PHE A 47 6.16 6.76 13.43
CA PHE A 47 7.53 6.54 12.97
C PHE A 47 8.42 7.76 13.21
N SER A 48 8.05 8.69 14.11
CA SER A 48 8.86 9.89 14.38
C SER A 48 10.27 9.56 14.89
N ASP A 49 10.39 8.48 15.65
CA ASP A 49 11.60 8.10 16.36
C ASP A 49 12.36 6.99 15.63
N ASN A 50 13.70 7.09 15.66
CA ASN A 50 14.60 6.12 15.02
C ASN A 50 14.95 4.95 15.96
N THR A 51 13.94 4.17 16.32
CA THR A 51 14.13 2.99 17.19
C THR A 51 14.22 1.71 16.35
N GLU A 52 14.90 0.69 16.89
CA GLU A 52 14.96 -0.63 16.27
C GLU A 52 13.56 -1.24 16.08
N GLU A 53 12.64 -0.98 17.02
CA GLU A 53 11.25 -1.40 16.93
C GLU A 53 10.54 -0.75 15.73
N ASN A 54 10.72 0.56 15.54
CA ASN A 54 10.15 1.28 14.41
C ASN A 54 10.76 0.84 13.09
N GLU A 55 12.08 0.61 13.03
CA GLU A 55 12.74 0.07 11.83
C GLU A 55 12.20 -1.31 11.47
N HIS A 56 12.07 -2.21 12.46
CA HIS A 56 11.52 -3.54 12.25
C HIS A 56 10.07 -3.48 11.78
N LYS A 57 9.23 -2.66 12.43
CA LYS A 57 7.83 -2.49 12.05
C LYS A 57 7.70 -1.90 10.66
N ALA A 58 8.54 -0.92 10.30
CA ALA A 58 8.54 -0.34 8.97
C ALA A 58 8.87 -1.38 7.89
N LEU A 59 9.88 -2.22 8.13
CA LEU A 59 10.25 -3.33 7.25
C LEU A 59 9.13 -4.37 7.11
N GLU A 60 8.43 -4.71 8.18
CA GLU A 60 7.28 -5.63 8.11
C GLU A 60 6.15 -5.07 7.24
N ILE A 61 5.83 -3.77 7.37
CA ILE A 61 4.84 -3.13 6.50
C ILE A 61 5.32 -3.13 5.04
N ALA A 62 6.59 -2.79 4.79
CA ALA A 62 7.16 -2.75 3.45
C ALA A 62 7.19 -4.14 2.77
N LYS A 63 7.22 -5.23 3.54
CA LYS A 63 7.15 -6.59 2.99
C LYS A 63 5.80 -6.89 2.34
N GLU A 64 4.73 -6.22 2.75
CA GLU A 64 3.41 -6.38 2.11
C GLU A 64 3.40 -5.86 0.67
N ASP A 65 4.22 -4.86 0.34
CA ASP A 65 4.34 -4.34 -1.03
C ASP A 65 4.85 -5.41 -2.00
N PHE A 66 5.74 -6.30 -1.56
CA PHE A 66 6.19 -7.43 -2.40
C PHE A 66 5.06 -8.43 -2.66
N LYS A 67 4.15 -8.63 -1.72
CA LYS A 67 2.96 -9.47 -1.93
C LYS A 67 1.97 -8.81 -2.89
N VAL A 68 1.81 -7.49 -2.80
CA VAL A 68 1.00 -6.70 -3.74
C VAL A 68 1.56 -6.84 -5.16
N ILE A 69 2.88 -6.65 -5.34
CA ILE A 69 3.55 -6.82 -6.65
C ILE A 69 3.33 -8.23 -7.20
N ALA A 70 3.54 -9.27 -6.39
CA ALA A 70 3.33 -10.65 -6.80
C ALA A 70 1.86 -10.94 -7.16
N CYS A 71 0.91 -10.36 -6.43
CA CYS A 71 -0.50 -10.49 -6.75
C CYS A 71 -0.85 -9.82 -8.08
N TYR A 72 -0.36 -8.59 -8.32
CA TYR A 72 -0.59 -7.90 -9.59
C TYR A 72 -0.06 -8.69 -10.79
N GLU A 73 1.13 -9.27 -10.66
CA GLU A 73 1.71 -10.13 -11.70
C GLU A 73 0.88 -11.41 -11.88
N PHE A 74 0.43 -12.03 -10.79
CA PHE A 74 -0.44 -13.23 -10.84
C PHE A 74 -1.77 -12.97 -11.55
N VAL A 75 -2.43 -11.83 -11.29
CA VAL A 75 -3.69 -11.46 -11.95
C VAL A 75 -3.50 -10.83 -13.35
N GLY A 76 -2.25 -10.72 -13.82
CA GLY A 76 -1.92 -10.30 -15.18
C GLY A 76 -2.00 -8.80 -15.44
N VAL A 77 -1.85 -7.95 -14.41
CA VAL A 77 -1.79 -6.49 -14.60
C VAL A 77 -0.43 -6.11 -15.20
N GLN A 78 -0.43 -5.30 -16.25
CA GLN A 78 0.83 -4.84 -16.86
C GLN A 78 1.58 -3.90 -15.90
N VAL A 79 2.90 -4.01 -15.86
CA VAL A 79 3.79 -3.20 -15.00
C VAL A 79 3.50 -1.69 -15.10
N ARG A 80 3.20 -1.20 -16.29
CA ARG A 80 2.84 0.21 -16.50
C ARG A 80 1.58 0.60 -15.73
N ASP A 81 0.55 -0.23 -15.79
CA ASP A 81 -0.74 0.03 -15.19
C ASP A 81 -0.68 -0.16 -13.66
N ILE A 82 0.13 -1.12 -13.17
CA ILE A 82 0.53 -1.23 -11.75
C ILE A 82 1.11 0.09 -11.27
N THR A 83 2.12 0.60 -11.99
CA THR A 83 2.86 1.80 -11.59
C THR A 83 1.97 3.04 -11.58
N GLN A 84 1.10 3.21 -12.58
CA GLN A 84 0.19 4.36 -12.64
C GLN A 84 -0.86 4.32 -11.53
N THR A 85 -1.45 3.15 -11.27
CA THR A 85 -2.51 3.03 -10.28
C THR A 85 -1.95 3.13 -8.86
N SER A 86 -0.83 2.47 -8.56
CA SER A 86 -0.15 2.57 -7.26
C SER A 86 0.30 4.01 -6.95
N ARG A 87 0.79 4.77 -7.95
CA ARG A 87 1.08 6.21 -7.80
C ARG A 87 -0.17 7.02 -7.48
N THR A 88 -1.29 6.70 -8.10
CA THR A 88 -2.57 7.38 -7.86
C THR A 88 -3.07 7.10 -6.45
N ILE A 89 -3.05 5.83 -6.03
CA ILE A 89 -3.36 5.41 -4.66
C ILE A 89 -2.46 6.15 -3.66
N THR A 90 -1.15 6.15 -3.87
CA THR A 90 -0.18 6.88 -3.04
C THR A 90 -0.51 8.37 -2.94
N ALA A 91 -0.82 9.02 -4.06
CA ALA A 91 -1.15 10.44 -4.09
C ALA A 91 -2.45 10.76 -3.35
N LEU A 92 -3.48 9.91 -3.49
CA LEU A 92 -4.72 10.03 -2.74
C LEU A 92 -4.49 9.77 -1.25
N THR A 93 -3.69 8.76 -0.89
CA THR A 93 -3.38 8.43 0.51
C THR A 93 -2.71 9.59 1.22
N TYR A 94 -1.62 10.12 0.67
CA TYR A 94 -0.78 11.13 1.33
C TYR A 94 -1.13 12.59 0.94
N ASN A 95 -2.40 12.84 0.59
CA ASN A 95 -2.89 14.12 0.06
C ASN A 95 -2.93 15.32 1.04
N THR A 96 -2.47 15.16 2.28
CA THR A 96 -2.39 16.24 3.28
C THR A 96 -0.97 16.37 3.81
N LYS A 97 -0.64 17.54 4.36
CA LYS A 97 0.69 17.80 4.92
C LYS A 97 1.03 16.79 6.02
N GLU A 98 0.09 16.53 6.92
CA GLU A 98 0.25 15.63 8.05
C GLU A 98 0.55 14.20 7.57
N ARG A 99 -0.22 13.70 6.59
CA ARG A 99 -0.02 12.36 6.02
C ARG A 99 1.29 12.25 5.23
N THR A 100 1.67 13.30 4.50
CA THR A 100 2.96 13.33 3.81
C THR A 100 4.12 13.27 4.80
N LEU A 101 4.05 14.01 5.92
CA LEU A 101 5.10 13.97 6.94
C LEU A 101 5.19 12.59 7.62
N ALA A 102 4.04 11.96 7.89
CA ALA A 102 4.00 10.58 8.40
C ALA A 102 4.65 9.58 7.43
N PHE A 103 4.34 9.69 6.13
CA PHE A 103 4.98 8.88 5.10
C PHE A 103 6.48 9.10 5.05
N LEU A 104 6.96 10.34 5.12
CA LEU A 104 8.40 10.63 5.09
C LEU A 104 9.12 10.08 6.32
N ALA A 105 8.50 10.14 7.50
CA ALA A 105 9.05 9.55 8.72
C ALA A 105 9.20 8.03 8.57
N TYR A 106 8.14 7.35 8.11
CA TYR A 106 8.17 5.92 7.77
C TYR A 106 9.23 5.58 6.72
N ASN A 107 9.22 6.26 5.58
CA ASN A 107 10.10 5.98 4.44
C ASN A 107 11.58 6.22 4.76
N ARG A 108 11.89 7.12 5.71
CA ARG A 108 13.27 7.32 6.18
C ARG A 108 13.85 6.05 6.80
N LEU A 109 13.06 5.30 7.56
CA LEU A 109 13.49 4.07 8.24
C LEU A 109 13.78 2.93 7.26
N LEU A 110 13.20 2.99 6.06
CA LEU A 110 13.41 2.01 4.99
C LEU A 110 14.63 2.32 4.11
N ASN A 111 15.34 3.43 4.36
CA ASN A 111 16.45 3.82 3.50
C ASN A 111 17.57 2.76 3.52
N GLY A 112 18.06 2.38 2.34
CA GLY A 112 19.07 1.33 2.18
C GLY A 112 18.54 -0.10 2.32
N SER A 113 17.24 -0.27 2.62
CA SER A 113 16.62 -1.59 2.59
C SER A 113 16.49 -2.11 1.15
N GLY A 114 16.49 -3.43 1.02
CA GLY A 114 16.28 -4.14 -0.23
C GLY A 114 15.54 -5.44 0.03
N GLY A 115 15.01 -6.03 -1.04
CA GLY A 115 14.26 -7.28 -0.94
C GLY A 115 14.37 -8.11 -2.21
N THR A 116 13.85 -9.33 -2.14
CA THR A 116 13.73 -10.22 -3.29
C THR A 116 12.26 -10.30 -3.69
N LEU A 117 11.98 -10.15 -4.99
CA LEU A 117 10.63 -10.31 -5.52
C LEU A 117 10.10 -11.72 -5.22
N LEU A 118 8.82 -11.80 -4.88
CA LEU A 118 8.14 -13.07 -4.66
C LEU A 118 7.64 -13.63 -5.99
N ASN A 119 7.56 -14.96 -6.09
CA ASN A 119 6.91 -15.60 -7.24
C ASN A 119 5.42 -15.21 -7.29
N PRO A 120 4.84 -14.99 -8.49
CA PRO A 120 3.44 -14.65 -8.63
C PRO A 120 2.54 -15.87 -8.33
N GLU A 121 1.96 -15.89 -7.14
CA GLU A 121 1.12 -16.99 -6.64
C GLU A 121 -0.21 -16.45 -6.08
N ALA A 122 -1.28 -17.22 -6.26
CA ALA A 122 -2.64 -16.85 -5.84
C ALA A 122 -2.74 -16.47 -4.34
N LYS A 123 -1.93 -17.12 -3.49
CA LYS A 123 -1.91 -16.90 -2.04
C LYS A 123 -1.55 -15.46 -1.64
N TYR A 124 -0.92 -14.69 -2.53
CA TYR A 124 -0.59 -13.29 -2.28
C TYR A 124 -1.73 -12.33 -2.65
N CYS A 125 -2.79 -12.82 -3.28
CA CYS A 125 -4.00 -12.06 -3.59
C CYS A 125 -5.13 -12.19 -2.57
N GLU A 126 -4.90 -12.99 -1.51
CA GLU A 126 -5.78 -13.06 -0.34
C GLU A 126 -5.66 -11.79 0.52
#